data_AF-A0A6B3BDM3-F1
#
_entry.id   AF-A0A6B3BDM3-F1
#
_cell.length_a   1.000
_cell.length_b   1.000
_cell.length_c   1.000
_cell.angle_alpha   90.00
_cell.angle_beta   90.00
_cell.angle_gamma   90.00
#
_symmetry.space_group_name_H-M   'P 1'
#
loop_
_entity.id
_entity.type
_entity.pdbx_description
1 polymer ?
#
loop_
_entity_poly.entity_id
_entity_poly.type
_entity_poly.pdbx_seq_one_letter_code
_entity_poly.pdbx_strand_id
1 'polypeptide(L)' 'MTPHGQPGAFVLGVDSGGSGLRVALGTAEAGAPLSTVACGSPVRTGPRGIDAAHLLGQVLPAVRGLLGAQGPG' A
#
# COMPACT_ATOMS: atom_id res chain seq x y z
N MET A 1 -28.82 3.60 8.36
CA MET A 1 -27.92 2.43 8.45
C MET A 1 -26.52 2.90 8.09
N THR A 2 -25.80 3.44 9.06
CA THR A 2 -24.37 3.74 8.90
C THR A 2 -23.63 2.41 8.93
N PRO A 3 -22.93 2.00 7.85
CA PRO A 3 -22.04 0.86 7.97
C PRO A 3 -20.86 1.32 8.81
N HIS A 4 -20.93 1.10 10.12
CA HIS A 4 -19.73 0.91 10.92
C HIS A 4 -19.22 -0.46 10.49
N GLY A 5 -18.56 -0.50 9.33
CA GLY A 5 -17.97 -1.73 8.85
C GLY A 5 -17.11 -2.27 9.98
N GLN A 6 -17.42 -3.47 10.47
CA GLN A 6 -16.38 -4.38 10.94
C GLN A 6 -15.19 -4.14 10.02
N PRO A 7 -14.00 -3.69 10.50
CA PRO A 7 -12.98 -3.15 9.62
C PRO A 7 -12.75 -4.15 8.51
N GLY A 8 -13.36 -3.86 7.36
CA GLY A 8 -13.47 -4.82 6.27
C GLY A 8 -12.04 -5.09 5.87
N ALA A 9 -11.67 -6.36 5.73
CA ALA A 9 -10.27 -6.75 5.49
C ALA A 9 -9.63 -5.78 4.50
N PHE A 10 -8.69 -4.97 4.99
CA PHE A 10 -8.03 -3.98 4.16
C PHE A 10 -7.26 -4.73 3.08
N VAL A 11 -7.34 -4.22 1.85
CA VAL A 11 -6.60 -4.75 0.71
C VAL A 11 -5.53 -3.75 0.34
N LEU A 12 -4.34 -4.26 0.05
CA LEU A 12 -3.20 -3.47 -0.38
C LEU A 12 -2.85 -3.78 -1.84
N GLY A 13 -2.94 -2.78 -2.70
CA GLY A 13 -2.37 -2.82 -4.04
C GLY A 13 -0.95 -2.26 -4.02
N VAL A 14 0.03 -3.03 -4.53
CA VAL A 14 1.43 -2.61 -4.63
C VAL A 14 1.88 -2.70 -6.09
N ASP A 15 2.18 -1.55 -6.69
CA ASP A 15 2.63 -1.41 -8.08
C ASP A 15 4.08 -0.93 -8.10
N SER A 16 5.01 -1.80 -8.50
CA SER A 16 6.44 -1.47 -8.64
C SER A 16 6.78 -1.28 -10.11
N GLY A 17 6.88 -0.02 -10.54
CA GLY A 17 7.22 0.34 -11.91
C GLY A 17 8.59 1.01 -12.03
N GLY A 18 9.02 1.26 -13.27
CA GLY A 18 10.28 1.96 -13.57
C GLY A 18 10.32 3.41 -13.06
N SER A 19 9.18 4.00 -12.72
CA SER A 19 9.06 5.36 -12.17
C SER A 19 9.05 5.41 -10.64
N GLY A 20 9.03 4.26 -9.96
CA GLY A 20 8.89 4.19 -8.50
C GLY A 20 7.87 3.16 -8.05
N LEU A 21 7.62 3.15 -6.75
CA LEU A 21 6.69 2.24 -6.10
C LEU A 21 5.41 2.99 -5.73
N ARG A 22 4.24 2.44 -6.03
CA ARG A 22 2.94 3.00 -5.64
C ARG A 22 2.20 2.02 -4.76
N VAL A 23 1.59 2.53 -3.70
CA VAL A 23 0.82 1.74 -2.74
C VAL A 23 -0.58 2.32 -2.62
N ALA A 24 -1.59 1.46 -2.73
CA ALA A 24 -3.00 1.81 -2.62
C ALA A 24 -3.64 1.00 -1.50
N LEU A 25 -4.31 1.68 -0.56
CA LEU A 25 -5.12 1.06 0.48
C LEU A 25 -6.59 1.09 0.06
N GLY A 26 -7.27 -0.03 0.17
CA GLY A 26 -8.70 -0.16 -0.10
C GLY A 26 -9.37 -1.18 0.80
N THR A 27 -10.64 -1.47 0.52
CA THR A 27 -11.40 -2.58 1.12
C THR A 27 -11.90 -3.49 0.01
N ALA A 28 -12.18 -4.76 0.31
CA ALA A 28 -12.68 -5.73 -0.68
C ALA A 28 -13.96 -5.24 -1.42
N GLU A 29 -14.82 -4.49 -0.72
CA GLU A 29 -16.08 -3.97 -1.26
C GLU A 29 -15.93 -2.64 -2.03
N ALA A 30 -14.75 -2.02 -2.02
CA ALA A 30 -14.57 -0.70 -2.62
C ALA A 30 -14.22 -0.82 -4.11
N GLY A 31 -14.95 -0.10 -4.96
CA GLY A 31 -14.64 0.01 -6.40
C GLY A 31 -13.44 0.90 -6.73
N ALA A 32 -12.85 1.56 -5.73
CA ALA A 32 -11.68 2.43 -5.86
C ALA A 32 -10.85 2.45 -4.56
N PRO A 33 -9.55 2.82 -4.62
CA PRO A 33 -8.72 2.97 -3.43
C PRO A 33 -9.28 4.02 -2.46
N LEU A 34 -9.20 3.74 -1.16
CA LEU A 34 -9.46 4.71 -0.09
C LEU A 34 -8.36 5.77 -0.03
N SER A 35 -7.11 5.35 -0.24
CA SER A 35 -5.96 6.25 -0.25
C SER A 35 -4.81 5.65 -1.05
N THR A 36 -3.95 6.50 -1.58
CA THR A 36 -2.77 6.11 -2.35
C THR A 36 -1.55 6.93 -1.95
N VAL A 37 -0.38 6.32 -2.05
CA VAL A 37 0.91 6.99 -1.82
C VAL A 37 1.94 6.52 -2.83
N ALA A 38 2.71 7.47 -3.35
CA ALA A 38 3.91 7.18 -4.12
C ALA A 38 5.11 7.10 -3.17
N CYS A 39 5.81 5.98 -3.23
CA CYS A 39 7.09 5.73 -2.57
C CYS A 39 8.21 5.98 -3.59
N GLY A 40 9.34 6.50 -3.10
CA GLY A 40 10.40 7.13 -3.90
C GLY A 40 10.98 6.33 -5.07
N SER A 41 12.28 6.05 -5.03
CA SER A 41 12.98 5.46 -6.17
C SER A 41 12.48 4.05 -6.50
N PRO A 42 12.57 3.62 -7.77
CA PRO A 42 12.26 2.26 -8.19
C PRO A 42 12.90 1.21 -7.27
N VAL A 43 12.18 0.11 -7.05
CA VAL A 43 12.71 -0.97 -6.23
C VAL A 43 13.90 -1.60 -6.96
N ARG A 44 15.03 -1.70 -6.27
CA ARG A 44 16.23 -2.38 -6.78
C ARG A 44 15.90 -3.79 -7.27
N THR A 45 16.45 -4.11 -8.44
CA THR A 45 16.40 -5.44 -9.02
C THR A 45 17.82 -5.94 -9.24
N GLY A 46 17.99 -7.26 -9.22
CA GLY A 46 19.23 -7.94 -9.55
C GLY A 46 18.97 -9.24 -10.31
N PRO A 47 19.99 -10.09 -10.50
CA PRO A 47 19.86 -11.35 -11.24
C PRO A 47 18.79 -12.31 -10.70
N ARG A 48 18.37 -12.13 -9.44
CA ARG A 48 17.34 -12.93 -8.77
C ARG A 48 15.97 -12.25 -8.73
N GLY A 49 15.79 -11.14 -9.44
CA GLY A 49 14.57 -10.33 -9.42
C GLY A 49 14.62 -9.20 -8.37
N ILE A 50 13.48 -8.92 -7.76
CA ILE A 50 13.29 -7.80 -6.83
C ILE A 50 14.08 -8.01 -5.53
N ASP A 51 14.77 -6.95 -5.08
CA ASP A 51 15.31 -6.86 -3.72
C ASP A 51 14.17 -6.74 -2.71
N ALA A 52 13.80 -7.87 -2.10
CA ALA A 52 12.69 -7.96 -1.16
C ALA A 52 12.88 -7.08 0.09
N ALA A 53 14.12 -6.96 0.58
CA ALA A 53 14.41 -6.13 1.74
C ALA A 53 14.20 -4.65 1.40
N HIS A 54 14.64 -4.23 0.21
CA HIS A 54 14.40 -2.87 -0.27
C HIS A 54 12.91 -2.60 -0.54
N LEU A 55 12.17 -3.55 -1.10
CA LEU A 55 10.72 -3.45 -1.27
C LEU A 55 10.03 -3.23 0.08
N LEU A 56 10.28 -4.10 1.06
CA LEU A 56 9.64 -4.00 2.39
C LEU A 56 10.05 -2.72 3.13
N GLY A 57 11.30 -2.28 2.95
CA GLY A 57 11.80 -1.02 3.50
C GLY A 57 11.02 0.21 3.00
N GLN A 58 10.44 0.15 1.80
CA GLN A 58 9.56 1.21 1.27
C GLN A 58 8.08 0.97 1.60
N VAL A 59 7.57 -0.26 1.45
CA VAL A 59 6.15 -0.58 1.63
C VAL A 59 5.72 -0.40 3.08
N LEU A 60 6.47 -0.93 4.05
CA LEU A 60 6.01 -0.97 5.44
C LEU A 60 5.82 0.42 6.07
N PRO A 61 6.74 1.40 5.90
CA PRO A 61 6.50 2.76 6.37
C PRO A 61 5.30 3.42 5.70
N ALA A 62 5.13 3.22 4.38
CA ALA A 62 4.03 3.80 3.63
C ALA A 62 2.66 3.27 4.10
N VAL A 63 2.54 1.95 4.28
CA VAL A 63 1.32 1.32 4.78
C VAL A 63 0.97 1.79 6.19
N ARG A 64 1.97 1.91 7.08
CA ARG A 64 1.74 2.44 8.44
C ARG A 64 1.21 3.87 8.41
N GLY A 65 1.72 4.71 7.51
CA GLY A 65 1.21 6.07 7.29
C GLY A 65 -0.23 6.07 6.78
N LEU A 66 -0.55 5.23 5.79
CA LEU A 66 -1.90 5.10 5.24
C LEU A 66 -2.93 4.64 6.29
N LEU A 67 -2.57 3.63 7.10
CA LEU A 67 -3.42 3.11 8.17
C LEU A 67 -3.62 4.15 9.28
N GLY A 68 -2.55 4.86 9.69
CA GLY A 68 -2.66 5.92 10.69
C GLY A 68 -3.58 7.07 10.24
N ALA A 69 -3.63 7.36 8.95
CA ALA A 69 -4.52 8.37 8.38
C ALA A 69 -6.01 7.96 8.36
N GLN A 70 -6.33 6.67 8.50
CA GLN A 70 -7.74 6.22 8.58
C GLN A 70 -8.38 6.45 9.95
N GLY A 71 -7.59 6.89 10.95
CA GLY A 71 -8.05 7.08 12.33
C GLY A 71 -8.23 5.77 13.09
N PRO A 72 -8.41 5.82 14.43
CA PRO A 72 -8.87 4.66 15.19
C PRO A 72 -10.29 4.32 14.75
N GLY A 73 -10.51 3.06 14.37
CA GLY A 73 -11.86 2.52 14.17
C GLY A 73 -12.65 2.44 15.46
#